data_AF-A0A317C566-F1
#
_entry.id   AF-A0A317C566-F1
#
_cell.length_a   1.000
_cell.length_b   1.000
_cell.length_c   1.000
_cell.angle_alpha   90.00
_cell.angle_beta   90.00
_cell.angle_gamma   90.00
#
_symmetry.space_group_name_H-M   'P 1'
#
loop_
_entity.id
_entity.type
_entity.pdbx_description
1 polymer ?
#
loop_
_entity_poly.entity_id
_entity_poly.type
_entity_poly.pdbx_seq_one_letter_code
_entity_poly.pdbx_strand_id
1 'polypeptide(L)'
;MGLVAYSPLGRGFLTGAIQIRSDLEEGDWRLVSPRFLEENSDENLKIVECLQTLASDKQCTPAQLSLAWLMQHEATIIPIPGIRSQAQLSENIAATLMR
;
A
#
# COMPACT_ATOMS: atom_id res chain seq x y z
N MET A 1 20.88 0.42 -13.53
CA MET A 1 20.88 0.40 -12.05
C MET A 1 19.51 -0.09 -11.59
N GLY A 2 19.45 -0.97 -10.59
CA GLY A 2 18.19 -1.42 -9.99
C GLY A 2 17.98 -0.81 -8.59
N LEU A 3 16.75 -0.48 -8.25
CA LEU A 3 16.36 0.08 -6.95
C LEU A 3 15.54 -0.96 -6.18
N VAL A 4 15.83 -1.14 -4.90
CA VAL A 4 15.03 -2.02 -4.02
C VAL A 4 14.15 -1.14 -3.14
N ALA A 5 12.83 -1.24 -3.30
CA ALA A 5 11.88 -0.39 -2.59
C ALA A 5 11.46 -1.00 -1.25
N TYR A 6 11.93 -0.39 -0.16
CA TYR A 6 11.54 -0.74 1.21
C TYR A 6 10.20 -0.13 1.59
N SER A 7 9.36 -0.89 2.31
CA SER A 7 7.99 -0.51 2.69
C SER A 7 7.11 -0.05 1.50
N PRO A 8 7.06 -0.81 0.39
CA PRO A 8 6.44 -0.37 -0.86
C PRO A 8 4.93 -0.09 -0.73
N LEU A 9 4.27 -0.72 0.24
CA LEU A 9 2.83 -0.54 0.53
C LEU A 9 2.55 0.58 1.55
N GLY A 10 3.50 1.49 1.79
CA GLY A 10 3.31 2.59 2.73
C GLY A 10 3.02 2.10 4.16
N ARG A 11 3.51 0.92 4.53
CA ARG A 11 3.30 0.27 5.85
C ARG A 11 1.83 -0.03 6.15
N GLY A 12 1.11 -0.50 5.13
CA GLY A 12 -0.31 -0.85 5.21
C GLY A 12 -1.25 0.26 4.74
N PHE A 13 -0.74 1.47 4.55
CA PHE A 13 -1.55 2.59 4.06
C PHE A 13 -2.10 2.35 2.65
N LEU A 14 -1.25 1.93 1.71
CA LEU A 14 -1.63 1.74 0.31
C LEU A 14 -2.46 0.46 0.06
N THR A 15 -2.73 -0.32 1.11
CA THR A 15 -3.64 -1.47 1.02
C THR A 15 -5.08 -1.07 1.37
N GLY A 16 -5.30 0.15 1.87
CA GLY A 16 -6.59 0.62 2.38
C GLY A 16 -7.03 -0.03 3.69
N ALA A 17 -6.17 -0.82 4.34
CA ALA A 17 -6.45 -1.46 5.63
C ALA A 17 -6.26 -0.51 6.81
N ILE A 18 -5.56 0.61 6.60
CA ILE A 18 -5.31 1.65 7.60
C ILE A 18 -5.53 2.97 6.88
N GLN A 19 -6.64 3.61 7.19
CA GLN A 19 -7.12 4.82 6.52
C GLN A 19 -6.91 6.03 7.41
N ILE A 20 -7.18 5.86 8.71
CA ILE A 20 -7.16 6.93 9.69
C ILE A 20 -6.38 6.52 10.94
N ARG A 21 -6.05 7.52 11.77
CA ARG A 21 -5.28 7.33 13.00
C ARG A 21 -5.91 6.30 13.94
N SER A 22 -7.24 6.27 14.05
CA SER A 22 -7.97 5.37 14.95
C SER A 22 -7.97 3.90 14.51
N ASP A 23 -7.48 3.58 13.31
CA ASP A 23 -7.28 2.20 12.86
C ASP A 23 -6.02 1.56 13.47
N LEU A 24 -5.17 2.37 14.12
CA LEU A 24 -3.94 1.92 14.75
C LEU A 24 -4.16 1.66 16.24
N GLU A 25 -3.60 0.55 16.73
CA GLU A 25 -3.64 0.19 18.15
C GLU A 25 -2.80 1.17 19.00
N GLU A 26 -3.15 1.28 20.28
CA GLU A 26 -2.35 2.03 21.24
C GLU A 26 -0.91 1.47 21.30
N GLY A 27 0.07 2.36 21.19
CA GLY A 27 1.50 1.99 21.15
C GLY A 27 2.02 1.61 19.76
N ASP A 28 1.19 1.61 18.72
CA ASP A 28 1.68 1.45 17.35
C ASP A 28 2.60 2.62 16.99
N TRP A 29 3.83 2.31 16.62
CA TRP A 29 4.85 3.31 16.31
C TRP A 29 4.46 4.21 15.11
N ARG A 30 3.52 3.79 14.26
CA ARG A 30 3.00 4.61 13.16
C ARG A 30 2.17 5.80 13.65
N LEU A 31 1.73 5.81 14.90
CA LEU A 31 1.02 6.95 15.50
C LEU A 31 1.86 8.24 15.54
N VAL A 32 3.19 8.17 15.44
CA VAL A 32 4.06 9.36 15.32
C VAL A 32 4.43 9.70 13.87
N SER A 33 4.00 8.89 12.90
CA SER A 33 4.22 9.18 11.48
C SER A 33 3.40 10.41 11.08
N PRO A 34 3.97 11.39 10.35
CA PRO A 34 3.22 12.52 9.81
C PRO A 34 1.97 12.09 9.04
N ARG A 35 2.03 10.93 8.36
CA ARG A 35 0.90 10.35 7.64
C ARG A 35 -0.32 10.07 8.52
N PHE A 36 -0.18 9.77 9.81
CA PHE A 36 -1.31 9.43 10.68
C PHE A 36 -1.56 10.49 11.75
N LEU A 37 -1.12 11.72 11.49
CA LEU A 37 -1.56 12.89 12.25
C LEU A 37 -2.97 13.27 11.83
N GLU A 38 -3.76 13.74 12.79
CA GLU A 38 -5.18 14.04 12.61
C GLU A 38 -5.42 15.09 11.53
N GLU A 39 -4.54 16.10 11.44
CA GLU A 39 -4.55 17.14 10.40
C GLU A 39 -4.41 16.62 8.96
N ASN A 40 -3.88 15.40 8.76
CA ASN A 40 -3.70 14.81 7.44
C ASN A 40 -4.80 13.79 7.09
N SER A 41 -5.71 13.49 8.02
CA SER A 41 -6.69 12.40 7.90
C SER A 41 -7.56 12.52 6.64
N ASP A 42 -8.10 13.71 6.38
CA ASP A 42 -9.00 13.94 5.25
C ASP A 42 -8.30 13.74 3.89
N GLU A 43 -7.06 14.24 3.75
CA GLU A 43 -6.30 14.08 2.50
C GLU A 43 -5.86 12.63 2.29
N ASN A 44 -5.50 11.93 3.35
CA ASN A 44 -5.16 10.51 3.28
C ASN A 44 -6.36 9.66 2.88
N LEU A 45 -7.55 9.97 3.39
CA LEU A 45 -8.76 9.24 3.05
C LEU A 45 -9.05 9.35 1.56
N LYS A 46 -8.94 10.56 0.97
CA LYS A 46 -9.09 10.76 -0.48
C LYS A 46 -8.12 9.90 -1.30
N ILE A 47 -6.87 9.75 -0.85
CA ILE A 47 -5.88 8.90 -1.52
C ILE A 47 -6.29 7.42 -1.46
N VAL A 48 -6.72 6.95 -0.28
CA VAL A 48 -7.15 5.56 -0.08
C VAL A 48 -8.39 5.26 -0.91
N GLU A 49 -9.39 6.14 -0.88
CA GLU A 49 -10.63 6.01 -1.66
C GLU A 49 -10.33 5.93 -3.16
N CYS A 50 -9.48 6.84 -3.66
CA CYS A 50 -9.05 6.82 -5.07
C CYS A 50 -8.38 5.49 -5.45
N LEU A 51 -7.47 4.97 -4.61
CA LEU A 51 -6.84 3.68 -4.84
C LEU A 51 -7.83 2.53 -4.82
N GLN A 52 -8.80 2.55 -3.91
CA GLN A 52 -9.85 1.53 -3.83
C GLN A 52 -10.76 1.55 -5.07
N THR A 53 -11.16 2.73 -5.55
CA THR A 53 -11.94 2.88 -6.79
C THR A 53 -11.16 2.33 -7.98
N LEU A 54 -9.91 2.75 -8.18
CA LEU A 54 -9.08 2.27 -9.29
C LEU A 54 -8.82 0.75 -9.23
N ALA A 55 -8.62 0.22 -8.02
CA ALA A 55 -8.41 -1.21 -7.82
C ALA A 55 -9.69 -2.00 -8.15
N SER A 56 -10.86 -1.48 -7.74
CA SER A 56 -12.16 -2.06 -8.04
C SER A 56 -12.44 -2.10 -9.55
N ASP A 57 -12.19 -0.99 -10.26
CA ASP A 57 -12.34 -0.91 -11.72
C ASP A 57 -11.45 -1.92 -12.45
N LYS A 58 -10.28 -2.22 -11.88
CA LYS A 58 -9.32 -3.21 -12.39
C LYS A 58 -9.50 -4.62 -11.82
N GLN A 59 -10.52 -4.84 -10.99
CA GLN A 59 -10.82 -6.13 -10.35
C GLN A 59 -9.61 -6.72 -9.58
N CYS A 60 -8.88 -5.86 -8.88
CA CYS A 60 -7.71 -6.22 -8.09
C CYS A 60 -7.79 -5.58 -6.71
N THR A 61 -6.86 -5.92 -5.82
CA THR A 61 -6.77 -5.26 -4.51
C THR A 61 -5.91 -3.99 -4.58
N PRO A 62 -6.08 -3.02 -3.67
CA PRO A 62 -5.22 -1.84 -3.63
C PRO A 62 -3.73 -2.17 -3.46
N ALA A 63 -3.43 -3.25 -2.73
CA ALA A 63 -2.07 -3.75 -2.57
C ALA A 63 -1.49 -4.23 -3.91
N GLN A 64 -2.26 -5.01 -4.67
CA GLN A 64 -1.87 -5.49 -6.00
C GLN A 64 -1.66 -4.32 -6.96
N LEU A 65 -2.60 -3.37 -7.01
CA LEU A 65 -2.50 -2.19 -7.85
C LEU A 65 -1.24 -1.36 -7.52
N SER A 66 -0.97 -1.13 -6.24
CA SER A 66 0.18 -0.34 -5.78
C SER A 66 1.52 -0.99 -6.14
N LEU A 67 1.63 -2.30 -5.95
CA LEU A 67 2.85 -3.05 -6.30
C LEU A 67 3.04 -3.13 -7.81
N ALA A 68 1.98 -3.40 -8.56
CA ALA A 68 2.03 -3.44 -10.02
C ALA A 68 2.47 -2.10 -10.60
N TRP A 69 1.87 -0.99 -10.15
CA TRP A 69 2.24 0.35 -10.56
C TRP A 69 3.72 0.65 -10.28
N LEU A 70 4.21 0.28 -9.09
CA LEU A 70 5.60 0.51 -8.70
C LEU A 70 6.59 -0.30 -9.56
N MET A 71 6.26 -1.53 -9.92
CA MET A 71 7.10 -2.39 -10.77
C MET A 71 7.11 -1.96 -12.25
N GLN A 72 6.09 -1.22 -12.70
CA GLN A 72 6.00 -0.69 -14.07
C GLN A 72 6.75 0.63 -14.28
N HIS A 73 7.38 1.18 -13.24
CA HIS A 73 8.19 2.38 -13.33
C HIS A 73 9.36 2.19 -14.32
N GLU A 74 9.78 3.26 -15.02
CA GLU A 74 10.85 3.18 -16.04
C GLU A 74 12.19 2.71 -15.45
N ALA A 75 12.44 3.10 -14.20
CA ALA A 75 13.53 2.54 -13.41
C ALA A 75 13.20 1.11 -12.98
N THR A 76 14.17 0.19 -13.06
CA THR A 76 14.01 -1.16 -12.51
C THR A 76 13.82 -1.10 -10.99
N ILE A 77 12.58 -1.17 -10.50
CA ILE A 77 12.24 -1.18 -9.08
C ILE A 77 11.81 -2.59 -8.66
N ILE A 78 12.47 -3.12 -7.63
CA ILE A 78 12.17 -4.40 -7.00
C ILE A 78 11.55 -4.12 -5.62
N PRO A 79 10.23 -4.24 -5.43
CA PRO A 79 9.61 -4.04 -4.14
C PRO A 79 9.88 -5.22 -3.20
N ILE A 80 10.05 -4.93 -1.91
CA ILE A 80 10.10 -5.93 -0.83
C ILE A 80 8.86 -5.79 0.08
N PRO A 81 7.68 -6.30 -0.34
CA PRO A 81 6.46 -6.18 0.45
C PRO A 81 6.53 -7.07 1.70
N GLY A 82 5.90 -6.59 2.79
CA GLY A 82 5.78 -7.37 4.02
C GLY A 82 4.76 -8.50 3.86
N ILE A 83 5.03 -9.64 4.51
CA ILE A 83 4.18 -10.84 4.47
C ILE A 83 4.11 -11.43 5.88
N ARG A 84 2.91 -11.75 6.36
CA ARG A 84 2.65 -12.44 7.63
C ARG A 84 1.70 -13.63 7.48
N SER A 85 1.11 -13.83 6.29
CA SER A 85 0.20 -14.93 5.99
C SER A 85 0.37 -15.42 4.56
N GLN A 86 -0.10 -16.64 4.29
CA GLN A 86 -0.10 -17.19 2.92
C GLN A 86 -1.00 -16.38 1.98
N ALA A 87 -2.13 -15.85 2.47
CA ALA A 87 -3.01 -14.99 1.69
C ALA A 87 -2.28 -13.72 1.20
N GLN A 88 -1.50 -13.07 2.07
CA GLN A 88 -0.69 -11.91 1.69
C GLN A 88 0.42 -12.27 0.69
N LEU A 89 1.03 -13.46 0.83
CA LEU A 89 1.99 -13.96 -0.15
C LEU A 89 1.33 -14.12 -1.53
N SER A 90 0.19 -14.81 -1.59
CA SER A 90 -0.56 -15.02 -2.83
C SER A 90 -1.02 -13.70 -3.46
N GLU A 91 -1.49 -12.75 -2.64
CA GLU A 91 -1.88 -11.42 -3.08
C GLU A 91 -0.69 -10.65 -3.69
N ASN A 92 0.46 -10.63 -3.00
CA ASN A 92 1.68 -9.96 -3.48
C ASN A 92 2.21 -10.59 -4.78
N ILE A 93 2.15 -11.91 -4.94
CA ILE A 93 2.56 -12.60 -6.17
C ILE A 93 1.64 -12.21 -7.33
N ALA A 94 0.32 -12.18 -7.11
CA ALA A 94 -0.65 -11.83 -8.14
C ALA A 94 -0.42 -10.42 -8.73
N ALA A 95 0.15 -9.50 -7.95
CA ALA A 95 0.55 -8.18 -8.44
C ALA A 95 1.58 -8.23 -9.59
N THR A 96 2.42 -9.27 -9.65
CA THR A 96 3.43 -9.45 -10.71
C THR A 96 2.83 -9.86 -12.05
N LEU A 97 1.57 -10.30 -12.05
CA LEU A 97 0.83 -10.73 -13.24
C LEU A 97 -0.01 -9.61 -13.85
N MET A 98 -0.12 -8.46 -13.16
CA MET A 98 -0.87 -7.30 -13.64
C MET A 98 -0.11 -6.57 -14.75
N ARG A 99 -0.84 -6.16 -15.79
CA ARG A 99 -0.33 -5.38 -16.92
C ARG A 99 -1.08 -4.06 -17.02
#